data_AF-A0A7X7C6L8-F1
#
_entry.id   AF-A0A7X7C6L8-F1
#
_cell.length_a   1.000
_cell.length_b   1.000
_cell.length_c   1.000
_cell.angle_alpha   90.00
_cell.angle_beta   90.00
_cell.angle_gamma   90.00
#
_symmetry.space_group_name_H-M   'P 1'
#
loop_
_entity.id
_entity.type
_entity.pdbx_description
1 polymer ?
#
loop_
_entity_poly.entity_id
_entity_poly.type
_entity_poly.pdbx_seq_one_letter_code
_entity_poly.pdbx_strand_id
1 'polypeptide(L)'
;MNDRQIRFARLLESMGLAENRCFAGGEIKCLHMTDGQRKWVFELIFPEVIMIEDYLRLEASFKMHFQIEGIEEVSLEVEYLMPEVPKKALEGYYQYFLDHCSQEQARYTALKAYTTNYDGNRINVYVGSEEEIEMVERLLRRIKEQFQKYHLERVSIEAKYSPFETPITKVIEEQIKESAKEALKAQEVYDRLVEGQKPQNNNKEKVFKKRKLSAEINGQVTPLSQVPASEVQIIEYQQKYGNKNFIVSGEVIKAEIKNAKEFKIFEATIFDASDSLIIKSFVNA
;
A
#
# COMPACT_ATOMS: atom_id res chain seq x y z
N MET A 1 17.69 -27.68 -27.91
CA MET A 1 16.41 -27.41 -27.25
C MET A 1 15.68 -28.72 -27.08
N ASN A 2 15.13 -28.98 -25.88
CA ASN A 2 14.28 -30.15 -25.63
C ASN A 2 12.84 -29.90 -26.16
N ASP A 3 12.05 -30.94 -26.40
CA ASP A 3 10.66 -30.85 -26.91
C ASP A 3 9.79 -29.88 -26.08
N ARG A 4 9.98 -29.87 -24.76
CA ARG A 4 9.28 -28.95 -23.83
C ARG A 4 9.59 -27.47 -24.09
N GLN A 5 10.86 -27.14 -24.38
CA GLN A 5 11.29 -25.78 -24.73
C GLN A 5 10.70 -25.35 -26.07
N ILE A 6 10.65 -26.26 -27.05
CA ILE A 6 10.08 -25.98 -28.37
C ILE A 6 8.58 -25.68 -28.25
N ARG A 7 7.85 -26.47 -27.45
CA ARG A 7 6.42 -26.22 -27.18
C ARG A 7 6.19 -24.89 -26.48
N PHE A 8 7.00 -24.56 -25.47
CA PHE A 8 6.90 -23.27 -24.78
C PHE A 8 7.20 -22.10 -25.72
N ALA A 9 8.26 -22.18 -26.53
CA ALA A 9 8.58 -21.13 -27.50
C ALA A 9 7.45 -20.89 -28.51
N ARG A 10 6.83 -21.95 -29.04
CA ARG A 10 5.65 -21.83 -29.93
C ARG A 10 4.45 -21.16 -29.26
N LEU A 11 4.26 -21.40 -27.96
CA LEU A 11 3.21 -20.74 -27.19
C LEU A 11 3.52 -19.26 -26.94
N LEU A 12 4.78 -18.93 -26.66
CA LEU A 12 5.20 -17.53 -26.60
C LEU A 12 4.99 -16.83 -27.95
N GLU A 13 5.26 -17.50 -29.07
CA GLU A 13 4.96 -16.97 -30.42
C GLU A 13 3.46 -16.69 -30.61
N SER A 14 2.58 -17.62 -30.23
CA SER A 14 1.13 -17.42 -30.38
C SER A 14 0.55 -16.31 -29.48
N MET A 15 1.26 -15.96 -28.41
CA MET A 15 0.91 -14.86 -27.50
C MET A 15 1.64 -13.54 -27.81
N GLY A 16 2.50 -13.50 -28.84
CA GLY A 16 3.29 -12.31 -29.19
C GLY A 16 4.41 -11.98 -28.19
N LEU A 17 4.89 -12.97 -27.43
CA LEU A 17 5.94 -12.83 -26.41
C LEU A 17 7.31 -13.37 -26.87
N ALA A 18 7.42 -13.91 -28.09
CA ALA A 18 8.63 -14.61 -28.56
C ALA A 18 9.91 -13.77 -28.58
N GLU A 19 9.80 -12.45 -28.77
CA GLU A 19 10.97 -11.55 -28.78
C GLU A 19 11.47 -11.20 -27.37
N ASN A 20 10.69 -11.52 -26.32
CA ASN A 20 11.06 -11.18 -24.95
C ASN A 20 12.11 -12.16 -24.41
N ARG A 21 13.35 -11.69 -24.32
CA ARG A 21 14.49 -12.48 -23.82
C ARG A 21 14.33 -12.92 -22.35
N CYS A 22 13.47 -12.25 -21.58
CA CYS A 22 13.22 -12.61 -20.18
C CYS A 22 12.61 -14.00 -20.01
N PHE A 23 12.00 -14.58 -21.06
CA PHE A 23 11.46 -15.95 -21.04
C PHE A 23 12.40 -16.99 -21.67
N ALA A 24 13.62 -16.60 -22.02
CA ALA A 24 14.58 -17.47 -22.67
C ALA A 24 14.92 -18.69 -21.79
N GLY A 25 14.89 -19.88 -22.39
CA GLY A 25 15.17 -21.12 -21.68
C GLY A 25 14.03 -21.63 -20.80
N GLY A 26 12.86 -20.96 -20.78
CA GLY A 26 11.67 -21.47 -20.11
C GLY A 26 11.12 -22.75 -20.75
N GLU A 27 10.42 -23.56 -19.95
CA GLU A 27 9.83 -24.81 -20.39
C GLU A 27 8.42 -24.99 -19.83
N ILE A 28 7.57 -25.73 -20.54
CA ILE A 28 6.30 -26.23 -19.99
C ILE A 28 6.54 -27.64 -19.47
N LYS A 29 6.29 -27.84 -18.18
CA LYS A 29 6.38 -29.14 -17.52
C LYS A 29 5.11 -29.95 -17.78
N CYS A 30 3.96 -29.37 -17.45
CA CYS A 30 2.64 -29.96 -17.64
C CYS A 30 1.53 -28.90 -17.62
N LEU A 31 0.37 -29.30 -18.11
CA LEU A 31 -0.89 -28.57 -17.99
C LEU A 31 -1.85 -29.45 -17.19
N HIS A 32 -2.33 -28.93 -16.07
CA HIS A 32 -3.36 -29.56 -15.26
C HIS A 32 -4.71 -28.95 -15.60
N MET A 33 -5.64 -29.81 -16.02
CA MET A 33 -7.03 -29.44 -16.27
C MET A 33 -7.89 -30.11 -15.22
N THR A 34 -8.55 -29.32 -14.38
CA THR A 34 -9.44 -29.86 -13.35
C THR A 34 -10.83 -30.05 -13.94
N ASP A 35 -11.20 -31.31 -14.20
CA ASP A 35 -12.52 -31.67 -14.72
C ASP A 35 -13.62 -31.16 -13.76
N GLY A 36 -14.52 -30.35 -14.31
CA GLY A 36 -15.66 -29.76 -13.58
C GLY A 36 -15.46 -28.34 -13.05
N GLN A 37 -14.22 -27.88 -12.83
CA GLN A 37 -13.95 -26.52 -12.33
C GLN A 37 -13.54 -25.52 -13.41
N ARG A 38 -13.36 -25.96 -14.66
CA ARG A 38 -12.96 -25.09 -15.78
C ARG A 38 -11.68 -24.29 -15.46
N LYS A 39 -10.77 -24.89 -14.70
CA LYS A 39 -9.49 -24.30 -14.27
C LYS A 39 -8.34 -24.97 -14.95
N TRP A 40 -7.44 -24.16 -15.50
CA TRP A 40 -6.24 -24.59 -16.18
C TRP A 40 -5.02 -24.06 -15.42
N VAL A 41 -4.16 -24.97 -14.98
CA VAL A 41 -2.92 -24.64 -14.27
C VAL A 41 -1.74 -25.05 -15.14
N PHE A 42 -0.97 -24.07 -15.59
CA PHE A 42 0.23 -24.31 -16.38
C PHE A 42 1.45 -24.37 -15.46
N GLU A 43 2.08 -25.54 -15.38
CA GLU A 43 3.37 -25.69 -14.69
C GLU A 43 4.50 -25.32 -15.65
N LEU A 44 5.23 -24.26 -15.31
CA LEU A 44 6.35 -23.72 -16.06
C LEU A 44 7.65 -23.88 -15.27
N ILE A 45 8.76 -24.04 -15.99
CA ILE A 45 10.11 -24.08 -15.42
C ILE A 45 10.91 -22.95 -16.05
N PHE A 46 11.61 -22.15 -15.24
CA PHE A 46 12.60 -21.19 -15.73
C PHE A 46 13.99 -21.46 -15.15
N PRO A 47 15.07 -21.18 -15.90
CA PRO A 47 16.42 -21.28 -15.38
C PRO A 47 16.64 -20.36 -14.18
N GLU A 48 16.17 -19.12 -14.28
CA GLU A 48 16.35 -18.05 -13.29
C GLU A 48 15.00 -17.42 -12.93
N VAL A 49 14.96 -16.73 -11.79
CA VAL A 49 13.77 -15.97 -11.37
C VAL A 49 13.52 -14.83 -12.36
N ILE A 50 12.33 -14.82 -12.95
CA ILE A 50 11.88 -13.74 -13.84
C ILE A 50 11.48 -12.52 -13.01
N MET A 51 11.62 -11.32 -13.57
CA MET A 51 11.19 -10.10 -12.88
C MET A 51 9.67 -10.07 -12.72
N ILE A 52 9.17 -9.41 -11.67
CA ILE A 52 7.73 -9.36 -11.37
C ILE A 52 6.93 -8.78 -12.54
N GLU A 53 7.43 -7.76 -13.23
CA GLU A 53 6.75 -7.16 -14.38
C GLU A 53 6.60 -8.15 -15.54
N ASP A 54 7.63 -8.96 -15.78
CA ASP A 54 7.62 -10.01 -16.80
C ASP A 54 6.70 -11.17 -16.39
N TYR A 55 6.68 -11.55 -15.11
CA TYR A 55 5.74 -12.54 -14.57
C TYR A 55 4.29 -12.08 -14.78
N LEU A 56 3.96 -10.84 -14.41
CA LEU A 56 2.61 -10.30 -14.55
C LEU A 56 2.20 -10.21 -16.02
N ARG A 57 3.13 -9.83 -16.91
CA ARG A 57 2.88 -9.83 -18.36
C ARG A 57 2.62 -11.25 -18.88
N LEU A 58 3.40 -12.23 -18.43
CA LEU A 58 3.23 -13.63 -18.81
C LEU A 58 1.85 -14.13 -18.34
N GLU A 59 1.52 -13.94 -17.06
CA GLU A 59 0.25 -14.34 -16.49
C GLU A 59 -0.94 -13.71 -17.21
N ALA A 60 -0.89 -12.40 -17.47
CA ALA A 60 -1.91 -11.69 -18.23
C ALA A 60 -2.07 -12.23 -19.66
N SER A 61 -0.97 -12.57 -20.32
CA SER A 61 -0.99 -13.11 -21.69
C SER A 61 -1.60 -14.52 -21.73
N PHE A 62 -1.26 -15.37 -20.77
CA PHE A 62 -1.88 -16.70 -20.64
C PHE A 62 -3.39 -16.58 -20.36
N LYS A 63 -3.79 -15.71 -19.43
CA LYS A 63 -5.21 -15.44 -19.16
C LYS A 63 -5.91 -14.95 -20.43
N MET A 64 -5.37 -13.96 -21.12
CA MET A 64 -5.98 -13.43 -22.35
C MET A 64 -6.09 -14.48 -23.47
N HIS A 65 -5.12 -15.39 -23.57
CA HIS A 65 -5.08 -16.38 -24.64
C HIS A 65 -5.98 -17.61 -24.35
N PHE A 66 -6.05 -18.04 -23.09
CA PHE A 66 -6.70 -19.30 -22.71
C PHE A 66 -8.00 -19.14 -21.91
N GLN A 67 -8.28 -17.97 -21.34
CA GLN A 67 -9.53 -17.72 -20.61
C GLN A 67 -10.65 -17.39 -21.61
N ILE A 68 -11.05 -18.42 -22.35
CA ILE A 68 -12.14 -18.41 -23.33
C ILE A 68 -13.43 -18.98 -22.73
N GLU A 69 -14.53 -18.92 -23.47
CA GLU A 69 -15.82 -19.45 -23.03
C GLU A 69 -15.71 -20.94 -22.66
N GLY A 70 -15.97 -21.27 -21.38
CA GLY A 70 -15.79 -22.61 -20.84
C GLY A 70 -14.51 -22.83 -20.01
N ILE A 71 -13.63 -21.83 -19.90
CA ILE A 71 -12.47 -21.81 -18.99
C ILE A 71 -12.63 -20.60 -18.06
N GLU A 72 -12.88 -20.85 -16.78
CA GLU A 72 -13.15 -19.82 -15.79
C GLU A 72 -11.87 -19.24 -15.19
N GLU A 73 -10.82 -20.05 -15.04
CA GLU A 73 -9.57 -19.65 -14.40
C GLU A 73 -8.36 -20.23 -15.13
N VAL A 74 -7.38 -19.36 -15.39
CA VAL A 74 -6.06 -19.73 -15.89
C VAL A 74 -5.03 -19.22 -14.89
N SER A 75 -4.22 -20.12 -14.35
CA SER A 75 -3.15 -19.81 -13.41
C SER A 75 -1.82 -20.42 -13.84
N LEU A 76 -0.74 -19.83 -13.33
CA LEU A 76 0.62 -20.28 -13.58
C LEU A 76 1.24 -20.80 -12.28
N GLU A 77 1.88 -21.96 -12.37
CA GLU A 77 2.77 -22.49 -11.35
C GLU A 77 4.18 -22.48 -11.90
N VAL A 78 5.11 -21.83 -11.19
CA VAL A 78 6.45 -21.56 -11.73
C VAL A 78 7.52 -22.13 -10.83
N GLU A 79 8.36 -22.99 -11.40
CA GLU A 79 9.52 -23.58 -10.74
C GLU A 79 10.81 -22.91 -11.26
N TYR A 80 11.69 -22.50 -10.36
CA TYR A 80 12.98 -21.90 -10.70
C TYR A 80 14.13 -22.86 -10.40
N LEU A 81 14.96 -23.14 -11.42
CA LEU A 81 16.07 -24.08 -11.29
C LEU A 81 17.21 -23.52 -10.45
N MET A 82 17.57 -22.24 -10.65
CA MET A 82 18.58 -21.60 -9.82
C MET A 82 18.04 -21.36 -8.40
N PRO A 83 18.80 -21.74 -7.36
CA PRO A 83 18.35 -21.57 -5.98
C PRO A 83 18.39 -20.12 -5.52
N GLU A 84 19.28 -19.31 -6.09
CA GLU A 84 19.50 -17.92 -5.70
C GLU A 84 18.61 -16.97 -6.50
N VAL A 85 17.93 -16.08 -5.79
CA VAL A 85 17.10 -15.04 -6.39
C VAL A 85 17.96 -13.80 -6.60
N PRO A 86 18.05 -13.26 -7.82
CA PRO A 86 18.79 -12.03 -8.07
C PRO A 86 18.28 -10.88 -7.19
N LYS A 87 19.19 -10.10 -6.61
CA LYS A 87 18.86 -8.96 -5.74
C LYS A 87 17.78 -8.03 -6.35
N LYS A 88 17.93 -7.71 -7.63
CA LYS A 88 16.99 -6.84 -8.35
C LYS A 88 15.58 -7.45 -8.45
N ALA A 89 15.48 -8.77 -8.59
CA ALA A 89 14.19 -9.45 -8.58
C ALA A 89 13.57 -9.42 -7.18
N LEU A 90 14.35 -9.70 -6.12
CA LEU A 90 13.86 -9.59 -4.73
C LEU A 90 13.29 -8.21 -4.42
N GLU A 91 14.03 -7.16 -4.78
CA GLU A 91 13.61 -5.77 -4.60
C GLU A 91 12.31 -5.48 -5.37
N GLY A 92 12.23 -5.89 -6.64
CA GLY A 92 11.03 -5.71 -7.45
C GLY A 92 9.79 -6.41 -6.87
N TYR A 93 9.92 -7.69 -6.51
CA TYR A 93 8.83 -8.47 -5.89
C TYR A 93 8.41 -7.87 -4.55
N TYR A 94 9.37 -7.53 -3.69
CA TYR A 94 9.08 -6.95 -2.38
C TYR A 94 8.33 -5.63 -2.52
N GLN A 95 8.83 -4.73 -3.38
CA GLN A 95 8.20 -3.42 -3.59
C GLN A 95 6.80 -3.56 -4.16
N TYR A 96 6.60 -4.45 -5.15
CA TYR A 96 5.29 -4.72 -5.73
C TYR A 96 4.29 -5.21 -4.67
N PHE A 97 4.67 -6.19 -3.83
CA PHE A 97 3.78 -6.70 -2.79
C PHE A 97 3.53 -5.67 -1.68
N LEU A 98 4.55 -4.90 -1.31
CA LEU A 98 4.42 -3.83 -0.34
C LEU A 98 3.44 -2.76 -0.84
N ASP A 99 3.55 -2.35 -2.11
CA ASP A 99 2.66 -1.39 -2.72
C ASP A 99 1.22 -1.93 -2.80
N HIS A 100 1.05 -3.18 -3.22
CA HIS A 100 -0.25 -3.83 -3.25
C HIS A 100 -0.90 -3.91 -1.86
N CYS A 101 -0.17 -4.37 -0.84
CA CYS A 101 -0.68 -4.41 0.53
C CYS A 101 -0.96 -3.03 1.11
N SER A 102 -0.19 -2.00 0.72
CA SER A 102 -0.43 -0.61 1.13
C SER A 102 -1.70 -0.03 0.53
N GLN A 103 -2.03 -0.40 -0.71
CA GLN A 103 -3.29 -0.01 -1.34
C GLN A 103 -4.50 -0.69 -0.69
N GLU A 104 -4.36 -1.95 -0.27
CA GLU A 104 -5.43 -2.67 0.43
C GLU A 104 -5.61 -2.20 1.88
N GLN A 105 -4.51 -1.95 2.59
CA GLN A 105 -4.52 -1.54 4.00
C GLN A 105 -3.41 -0.52 4.28
N ALA A 106 -3.79 0.70 4.67
CA ALA A 106 -2.88 1.83 4.84
C ALA A 106 -1.71 1.54 5.80
N ARG A 107 -1.89 0.67 6.81
CA ARG A 107 -0.86 0.29 7.79
C ARG A 107 0.43 -0.28 7.18
N TYR A 108 0.37 -0.88 5.98
CA TYR A 108 1.57 -1.38 5.30
C TYR A 108 2.46 -0.25 4.77
N THR A 109 1.93 0.97 4.62
CA THR A 109 2.72 2.14 4.20
C THR A 109 3.86 2.44 5.17
N ALA A 110 3.68 2.13 6.46
CA ALA A 110 4.73 2.28 7.47
C ALA A 110 5.99 1.48 7.14
N LEU A 111 5.85 0.32 6.47
CA LEU A 111 7.01 -0.50 6.07
C LEU A 111 7.95 0.22 5.09
N LYS A 112 7.44 1.21 4.33
CA LYS A 112 8.24 2.00 3.38
C LYS A 112 9.23 2.95 4.07
N ALA A 113 9.02 3.26 5.34
CA ALA A 113 9.89 4.14 6.10
C ALA A 113 11.12 3.41 6.68
N TYR A 114 11.10 2.08 6.72
CA TYR A 114 12.20 1.29 7.25
C TYR A 114 13.26 0.99 6.19
N THR A 115 14.51 0.96 6.61
CA THR A 115 15.63 0.56 5.76
C THR A 115 15.53 -0.95 5.48
N THR A 116 15.46 -1.32 4.21
CA THR A 116 15.41 -2.72 3.77
C THR A 116 16.70 -3.11 3.05
N ASN A 117 17.28 -4.24 3.43
CA ASN A 117 18.44 -4.83 2.77
C ASN A 117 18.10 -6.18 2.13
N TYR A 118 18.63 -6.39 0.93
CA TYR A 118 18.46 -7.57 0.11
C TYR A 118 19.81 -8.25 -0.07
N ASP A 119 19.97 -9.42 0.52
CA ASP A 119 21.22 -10.19 0.51
C ASP A 119 20.94 -11.68 0.35
N GLY A 120 21.49 -12.29 -0.71
CA GLY A 120 21.13 -13.64 -1.14
C GLY A 120 19.62 -13.79 -1.28
N ASN A 121 19.04 -14.83 -0.68
CA ASN A 121 17.58 -15.05 -0.61
C ASN A 121 16.94 -14.44 0.64
N ARG A 122 17.48 -13.35 1.18
CA ARG A 122 16.98 -12.73 2.41
C ARG A 122 16.62 -11.28 2.21
N ILE A 123 15.48 -10.89 2.78
CA ILE A 123 15.00 -9.53 2.88
C ILE A 123 14.97 -9.17 4.36
N ASN A 124 15.88 -8.28 4.78
CA ASN A 124 15.98 -7.83 6.15
C ASN A 124 15.40 -6.41 6.25
N VAL A 125 14.33 -6.23 7.01
CA VAL A 125 13.78 -4.91 7.33
C VAL A 125 14.35 -4.48 8.67
N TYR A 126 15.12 -3.39 8.68
CA TYR A 126 15.76 -2.92 9.89
C TYR A 126 14.86 -1.98 10.68
N VAL A 127 14.79 -2.20 11.99
CA VAL A 127 13.97 -1.42 12.93
C VAL A 127 14.84 -0.78 14.02
N GLY A 128 14.37 0.34 14.57
CA GLY A 128 15.13 1.15 15.54
C GLY A 128 14.91 0.77 17.00
N SER A 129 13.94 -0.11 17.31
CA SER A 129 13.72 -0.65 18.65
C SER A 129 13.25 -2.11 18.61
N GLU A 130 13.43 -2.84 19.73
CA GLU A 130 13.00 -4.24 19.80
C GLU A 130 11.47 -4.38 19.77
N GLU A 131 10.73 -3.41 20.30
CA GLU A 131 9.26 -3.40 20.28
C GLU A 131 8.70 -3.27 18.85
N GLU A 132 9.43 -2.61 17.95
CA GLU A 132 9.07 -2.49 16.53
C GLU A 132 9.19 -3.82 15.79
N ILE A 133 10.04 -4.75 16.25
CA ILE A 133 10.23 -6.07 15.59
C ILE A 133 8.90 -6.80 15.52
N GLU A 134 8.20 -6.96 16.64
CA GLU A 134 6.96 -7.74 16.68
C GLU A 134 5.87 -7.13 15.78
N MET A 135 5.79 -5.80 15.77
CA MET A 135 4.86 -5.08 14.89
C MET A 135 5.21 -5.29 13.41
N VAL A 136 6.47 -5.11 13.04
CA VAL A 136 6.93 -5.24 11.66
C VAL A 136 6.78 -6.68 11.20
N GLU A 137 7.11 -7.68 12.02
CA GLU A 137 6.93 -9.09 11.68
C GLU A 137 5.46 -9.46 11.40
N ARG A 138 4.52 -8.90 12.17
CA ARG A 138 3.08 -9.09 11.92
C ARG A 138 2.66 -8.55 10.56
N LEU A 139 3.20 -7.41 10.13
CA LEU A 139 2.96 -6.85 8.80
C LEU A 139 3.66 -7.69 7.72
N LEU A 140 4.90 -8.09 7.94
CA LEU A 140 5.66 -8.90 6.97
C LEU A 140 5.03 -10.27 6.71
N ARG A 141 4.21 -10.80 7.61
CA ARG A 141 3.49 -12.07 7.40
C ARG A 141 2.67 -12.09 6.10
N ARG A 142 1.89 -11.05 5.82
CA ARG A 142 1.10 -10.99 4.56
C ARG A 142 2.00 -10.88 3.34
N ILE A 143 3.12 -10.19 3.44
CA ILE A 143 4.10 -10.10 2.35
C ILE A 143 4.73 -11.47 2.09
N LYS A 144 5.08 -12.23 3.14
CA LYS A 144 5.56 -13.63 3.01
C LYS A 144 4.54 -14.52 2.30
N GLU A 145 3.27 -14.40 2.64
CA GLU A 145 2.18 -15.13 1.98
C GLU A 145 2.09 -14.79 0.48
N GLN A 146 2.39 -13.54 0.07
CA GLN A 146 2.46 -13.17 -1.35
C GLN A 146 3.67 -13.82 -2.04
N PHE A 147 4.86 -13.81 -1.42
CA PHE A 147 6.03 -14.51 -1.98
C PHE A 147 5.74 -16.01 -2.21
N GLN A 148 5.01 -16.66 -1.29
CA GLN A 148 4.59 -18.06 -1.46
C GLN A 148 3.63 -18.22 -2.66
N LYS A 149 2.66 -17.33 -2.84
CA LYS A 149 1.73 -17.38 -3.99
C LYS A 149 2.41 -17.22 -5.35
N TYR A 150 3.57 -16.55 -5.39
CA TYR A 150 4.38 -16.38 -6.59
C TYR A 150 5.52 -17.40 -6.67
N HIS A 151 5.44 -18.50 -5.91
CA HIS A 151 6.36 -19.64 -5.95
C HIS A 151 7.81 -19.29 -5.54
N LEU A 152 7.97 -18.29 -4.66
CA LEU A 152 9.25 -17.83 -4.12
C LEU A 152 9.43 -18.20 -2.65
N GLU A 153 9.06 -19.42 -2.28
CA GLU A 153 9.07 -19.92 -0.88
C GLU A 153 10.47 -19.93 -0.23
N ARG A 154 11.53 -19.94 -1.04
CA ARG A 154 12.92 -19.96 -0.58
C ARG A 154 13.41 -18.61 -0.03
N VAL A 155 12.61 -17.54 -0.19
CA VAL A 155 12.95 -16.20 0.28
C VAL A 155 12.60 -16.05 1.76
N SER A 156 13.59 -15.74 2.60
CA SER A 156 13.34 -15.37 4.00
C SER A 156 13.12 -13.87 4.13
N ILE A 157 12.09 -13.47 4.87
CA ILE A 157 11.77 -12.07 5.16
C ILE A 157 11.74 -11.89 6.67
N GLU A 158 12.55 -11.02 7.24
CA GLU A 158 12.71 -10.90 8.69
C GLU A 158 12.86 -9.43 9.09
N ALA A 159 12.34 -9.08 10.27
CA ALA A 159 12.64 -7.80 10.90
C ALA A 159 13.89 -7.95 11.77
N LYS A 160 14.81 -6.99 11.73
CA LYS A 160 16.05 -7.01 12.52
C LYS A 160 16.27 -5.69 13.22
N TYR A 161 16.54 -5.74 14.52
CA TYR A 161 17.00 -4.56 15.22
C TYR A 161 18.34 -4.09 14.68
N SER A 162 18.46 -2.78 14.43
CA SER A 162 19.70 -2.13 14.06
C SER A 162 19.85 -0.84 14.88
N PRO A 163 20.93 -0.69 15.67
CA PRO A 163 21.15 0.50 16.51
C PRO A 163 21.45 1.77 15.70
N PHE A 164 21.63 1.65 14.39
CA PHE A 164 21.85 2.76 13.47
C PHE A 164 20.55 3.32 12.89
N GLU A 165 19.45 2.57 12.99
CA GLU A 165 18.15 3.03 12.53
C GLU A 165 17.52 3.94 13.58
N THR A 166 16.85 4.98 13.10
CA THR A 166 16.07 5.84 13.97
C THR A 166 14.69 5.19 14.14
N PRO A 167 14.22 4.96 15.39
CA PRO A 167 12.87 4.44 15.61
C PRO A 167 11.84 5.23 14.83
N ILE A 168 10.83 4.55 14.27
CA ILE A 168 9.87 5.19 13.38
C ILE A 168 9.12 6.32 14.10
N THR A 169 8.95 6.19 15.42
CA THR A 169 8.40 7.23 16.30
C THR A 169 9.15 8.55 16.19
N LYS A 170 10.49 8.53 16.16
CA LYS A 170 11.31 9.74 16.01
C LYS A 170 11.31 10.27 14.58
N VAL A 171 11.28 9.39 13.58
CA VAL A 171 11.14 9.79 12.16
C VAL A 171 9.79 10.50 11.93
N ILE A 172 8.72 9.98 12.53
CA ILE A 172 7.38 10.59 12.50
C ILE A 172 7.41 11.96 13.19
N GLU A 173 8.03 12.08 14.38
CA GLU A 173 8.17 13.37 15.07
C GLU A 173 8.93 14.42 14.24
N GLU A 174 9.98 14.00 13.52
CA GLU A 174 10.75 14.88 12.64
C GLU A 174 9.93 15.31 11.42
N GLN A 175 9.21 14.40 10.76
CA GLN A 175 8.30 14.74 9.66
C GLN A 175 7.15 15.65 10.10
N ILE A 176 6.62 15.48 11.31
CA ILE A 176 5.62 16.40 11.89
C ILE A 176 6.25 17.78 12.10
N LYS A 177 7.48 17.86 12.62
CA LYS A 177 8.19 19.15 12.80
C LYS A 177 8.49 19.82 11.46
N GLU A 178 8.87 19.07 10.44
CA GLU A 178 9.14 19.62 9.10
C GLU A 178 7.86 20.08 8.40
N SER A 179 6.82 19.25 8.38
CA SER A 179 5.52 19.63 7.80
C SER A 179 4.88 20.80 8.54
N ALA A 180 5.00 20.88 9.87
CA ALA A 180 4.58 22.05 10.65
C ALA A 180 5.38 23.31 10.27
N LYS A 181 6.70 23.20 10.07
CA LYS A 181 7.53 24.33 9.61
C LYS A 181 7.17 24.77 8.19
N GLU A 182 6.86 23.86 7.29
CA GLU A 182 6.44 24.18 5.93
C GLU A 182 5.05 24.82 5.90
N ALA A 183 4.11 24.33 6.70
CA ALA A 183 2.80 24.94 6.89
C ALA A 183 2.92 26.37 7.47
N LEU A 184 3.79 26.56 8.47
CA LEU A 184 4.07 27.88 9.03
C LEU A 184 4.68 28.83 7.99
N LYS A 185 5.65 28.36 7.19
CA LYS A 185 6.24 29.17 6.10
C LYS A 185 5.22 29.52 5.03
N ALA A 186 4.36 28.58 4.64
CA ALA A 186 3.28 28.83 3.68
C ALA A 186 2.27 29.85 4.22
N GLN A 187 1.97 29.79 5.52
CA GLN A 187 1.12 30.75 6.20
C GLN A 187 1.78 32.14 6.28
N GLU A 188 3.06 32.22 6.62
CA GLU A 188 3.81 33.50 6.61
C GLU A 188 3.88 34.13 5.21
N VAL A 189 4.06 33.32 4.17
CA VAL A 189 4.06 33.81 2.77
C VAL A 189 2.66 34.30 2.38
N TYR A 190 1.61 33.59 2.77
CA TYR A 190 0.23 34.02 2.55
C TYR A 190 -0.07 35.33 3.30
N ASP A 191 0.32 35.45 4.56
CA ASP A 191 0.09 36.65 5.37
C ASP A 191 0.85 37.86 4.79
N ARG A 192 2.09 37.69 4.31
CA ARG A 192 2.83 38.75 3.60
C ARG A 192 2.17 39.18 2.29
N LEU A 193 1.56 38.25 1.56
CA LEU A 193 0.83 38.56 0.32
C LEU A 193 -0.48 39.32 0.60
N VAL A 194 -1.15 39.02 1.71
CA VAL A 194 -2.37 39.71 2.16
C VAL A 194 -2.06 41.09 2.74
N GLU A 195 -0.93 41.25 3.47
CA GLU A 195 -0.50 42.55 3.98
C GLU A 195 -0.03 43.52 2.87
N GLY A 196 0.48 43.00 1.76
CA GLY A 196 0.87 43.78 0.58
C GLY A 196 -0.31 44.32 -0.25
N GLN A 197 -1.55 43.91 0.04
CA GLN A 197 -2.77 44.30 -0.69
C GLN A 197 -3.81 44.95 0.22
N LYS A 198 -3.43 46.00 0.96
CA LYS A 198 -4.41 46.88 1.63
C LYS A 198 -4.82 48.05 0.71
N PRO A 199 -5.98 48.03 0.05
CA PRO A 199 -6.64 49.26 -0.34
C PRO A 199 -7.21 49.93 0.91
N GLN A 200 -6.89 51.21 1.11
CA GLN A 200 -7.61 52.09 2.02
C GLN A 200 -9.09 52.06 1.65
N ASN A 201 -9.93 51.50 2.52
CA ASN A 201 -11.32 51.95 2.59
C ASN A 201 -11.89 51.70 3.99
N ASN A 202 -12.22 52.82 4.65
CA ASN A 202 -13.09 52.89 5.80
C ASN A 202 -14.41 52.19 5.50
N ASN A 203 -14.73 51.11 6.22
CA ASN A 203 -16.09 50.89 6.73
C ASN A 203 -16.17 49.70 7.69
N LYS A 204 -16.53 50.04 8.95
CA LYS A 204 -17.21 49.21 9.95
C LYS A 204 -16.53 47.88 10.30
N GLU A 205 -15.79 47.90 11.42
CA GLU A 205 -15.42 46.71 12.18
C GLU A 205 -16.65 45.84 12.45
N LYS A 206 -16.83 44.78 11.67
CA LYS A 206 -17.61 43.64 12.12
C LYS A 206 -16.75 42.91 13.13
N VAL A 207 -17.04 43.14 14.42
CA VAL A 207 -16.56 42.27 15.49
C VAL A 207 -17.05 40.86 15.15
N PHE A 208 -16.17 40.04 14.57
CA PHE A 208 -16.39 38.61 14.46
C PHE A 208 -16.45 38.07 15.88
N LYS A 209 -17.66 37.90 16.41
CA LYS A 209 -17.85 37.04 17.58
C LYS A 209 -17.27 35.68 17.18
N LYS A 210 -16.21 35.24 17.87
CA LYS A 210 -15.74 33.84 17.81
C LYS A 210 -17.00 32.97 17.85
N ARG A 211 -17.23 32.16 16.82
CA ARG A 211 -18.24 31.11 16.87
C ARG A 211 -18.00 30.38 18.18
N LYS A 212 -18.99 30.35 19.07
CA LYS A 212 -18.96 29.43 20.20
C LYS A 212 -18.85 28.05 19.55
N LEU A 213 -17.67 27.44 19.64
CA LEU A 213 -17.50 26.01 19.38
C LEU A 213 -18.51 25.33 20.31
N SER A 214 -19.62 24.86 19.74
CA SER A 214 -20.58 24.07 20.47
C SER A 214 -19.82 22.84 20.97
N ALA A 215 -19.77 22.74 22.29
CA ALA A 215 -18.96 21.78 23.00
C ALA A 215 -19.45 20.35 22.71
N GLU A 216 -18.82 19.70 21.73
CA GLU A 216 -18.81 18.23 21.61
C GLU A 216 -17.37 17.69 21.57
N ILE A 217 -16.34 18.50 21.84
CA ILE A 217 -14.95 17.99 21.94
C ILE A 217 -14.73 17.25 23.27
N ASN A 218 -15.59 17.45 24.27
CA ASN A 218 -15.46 16.89 25.63
C ASN A 218 -16.35 15.65 25.89
N GLY A 219 -16.86 14.98 24.86
CA GLY A 219 -17.57 13.70 25.04
C GLY A 219 -16.61 12.52 25.18
N GLN A 220 -17.16 11.33 25.41
CA GLN A 220 -16.38 10.11 25.55
C GLN A 220 -15.70 9.77 24.21
N VAL A 221 -14.38 9.59 24.25
CA VAL A 221 -13.59 9.19 23.08
C VAL A 221 -13.97 7.77 22.68
N THR A 222 -14.43 7.63 21.43
CA THR A 222 -14.66 6.37 20.74
C THR A 222 -13.33 5.91 20.13
N PRO A 223 -12.80 4.72 20.50
CA PRO A 223 -11.66 4.13 19.82
C PRO A 223 -11.94 3.96 18.32
N LEU A 224 -10.94 4.11 17.45
CA LEU A 224 -11.17 4.02 16.00
C LEU A 224 -11.71 2.65 15.59
N SER A 225 -11.28 1.59 16.25
CA SER A 225 -11.82 0.22 16.08
C SER A 225 -13.33 0.07 16.36
N GLN A 226 -13.95 1.03 17.05
CA GLN A 226 -15.39 1.03 17.36
C GLN A 226 -16.16 2.03 16.50
N VAL A 227 -15.48 2.75 15.60
CA VAL A 227 -16.14 3.67 14.68
C VAL A 227 -16.86 2.88 13.59
N PRO A 228 -18.16 3.15 13.36
CA PRO A 228 -18.92 2.49 12.30
C PRO A 228 -18.28 2.67 10.91
N ALA A 229 -18.03 1.57 10.21
CA ALA A 229 -17.45 1.56 8.86
C ALA A 229 -18.49 1.30 7.75
N SER A 230 -19.75 1.00 8.11
CA SER A 230 -20.84 0.74 7.16
C SER A 230 -22.14 1.42 7.59
N GLU A 231 -23.07 1.63 6.64
CA GLU A 231 -24.38 2.24 6.92
C GLU A 231 -25.19 1.46 7.98
N VAL A 232 -25.08 0.13 7.97
CA VAL A 232 -25.75 -0.73 8.96
C VAL A 232 -25.19 -0.46 10.36
N GLN A 233 -23.87 -0.37 10.51
CA GLN A 233 -23.21 -0.07 11.79
C GLN A 233 -23.52 1.35 12.28
N ILE A 234 -23.72 2.32 11.37
CA ILE A 234 -24.12 3.69 11.73
C ILE A 234 -25.54 3.68 12.32
N ILE A 235 -26.46 2.87 11.77
CA ILE A 235 -27.83 2.74 12.27
C ILE A 235 -27.82 2.06 13.65
N GLU A 236 -27.06 0.98 13.81
CA GLU A 236 -26.88 0.29 15.10
C GLU A 236 -26.29 1.22 16.17
N TYR A 237 -25.26 1.99 15.80
CA TYR A 237 -24.64 2.98 16.69
C TYR A 237 -25.64 4.06 17.12
N GLN A 238 -26.42 4.59 16.18
CA GLN A 238 -27.46 5.59 16.48
C GLN A 238 -28.54 5.04 17.41
N GLN A 239 -28.95 3.78 17.23
CA GLN A 239 -29.92 3.13 18.12
C GLN A 239 -29.36 2.94 19.54
N LYS A 240 -28.05 2.66 19.65
CA LYS A 240 -27.37 2.38 20.92
C LYS A 240 -27.03 3.65 21.72
N TYR A 241 -26.58 4.71 21.05
CA TYR A 241 -26.07 5.93 21.71
C TYR A 241 -26.96 7.17 21.51
N GLY A 242 -28.03 7.05 20.72
CA GLY A 242 -29.00 8.13 20.49
C GLY A 242 -28.53 9.24 19.54
N ASN A 243 -27.27 9.21 19.08
CA ASN A 243 -26.69 10.16 18.14
C ASN A 243 -25.78 9.46 17.10
N LYS A 244 -25.49 10.16 16.00
CA LYS A 244 -24.56 9.70 14.95
C LYS A 244 -23.15 10.29 15.10
N ASN A 245 -22.98 11.20 16.07
CA ASN A 245 -21.72 11.88 16.30
C ASN A 245 -20.85 11.02 17.24
N PHE A 246 -19.58 10.92 16.92
CA PHE A 246 -18.58 10.26 17.76
C PHE A 246 -17.32 11.11 17.77
N ILE A 247 -16.59 11.01 18.87
CA ILE A 247 -15.36 11.78 19.10
C ILE A 247 -14.23 10.78 19.05
N VAL A 248 -13.27 10.99 18.15
CA VAL A 248 -12.13 10.11 18.01
C VAL A 248 -10.88 10.83 18.49
N SER A 249 -9.98 10.09 19.13
CA SER A 249 -8.64 10.54 19.47
C SER A 249 -7.66 9.67 18.72
N GLY A 250 -6.72 10.31 18.04
CA GLY A 250 -5.66 9.62 17.32
C GLY A 250 -4.66 10.62 16.76
N GLU A 251 -3.55 10.09 16.30
CA GLU A 251 -2.45 10.83 15.70
C GLU A 251 -2.68 11.02 14.20
N VAL A 252 -2.44 12.22 13.69
CA VAL A 252 -2.60 12.51 12.27
C VAL A 252 -1.34 12.05 11.52
N ILE A 253 -1.43 10.95 10.77
CA ILE A 253 -0.33 10.37 9.97
C ILE A 253 -0.07 11.19 8.70
N LYS A 254 -1.16 11.60 8.04
CA LYS A 254 -1.10 12.31 6.76
C LYS A 254 -2.13 13.41 6.81
N ALA A 255 -1.78 14.61 6.37
CA ALA A 255 -2.73 15.69 6.15
C ALA A 255 -2.35 16.40 4.84
N GLU A 256 -3.28 16.48 3.91
CA GLU A 256 -3.08 17.12 2.61
C GLU A 256 -4.27 18.00 2.26
N ILE A 257 -4.02 19.14 1.62
CA ILE A 257 -5.07 19.97 1.04
C ILE A 257 -5.07 19.71 -0.47
N LYS A 258 -6.10 19.02 -0.95
CA LYS A 258 -6.34 18.81 -2.38
C LYS A 258 -7.11 19.98 -2.95
N ASN A 259 -6.60 20.57 -4.03
CA ASN A 259 -7.33 21.55 -4.82
C ASN A 259 -8.22 20.79 -5.83
N ALA A 260 -9.51 20.65 -5.52
CA ALA A 260 -10.51 20.32 -6.54
C ALA A 260 -10.95 21.63 -7.20
N LYS A 261 -11.28 21.60 -8.51
CA LYS A 261 -11.48 22.79 -9.37
C LYS A 261 -12.02 24.04 -8.67
N GLU A 262 -13.13 23.91 -7.92
CA GLU A 262 -13.80 25.01 -7.22
C GLU A 262 -13.67 24.97 -5.69
N PHE A 263 -13.08 23.92 -5.10
CA PHE A 263 -13.04 23.71 -3.65
C PHE A 263 -11.70 23.17 -3.17
N LYS A 264 -11.28 23.61 -1.99
CA LYS A 264 -10.15 23.02 -1.28
C LYS A 264 -10.67 21.94 -0.33
N ILE A 265 -10.17 20.72 -0.46
CA ILE A 265 -10.52 19.59 0.41
C ILE A 265 -9.32 19.29 1.29
N PHE A 266 -9.48 19.45 2.59
CA PHE A 266 -8.56 18.91 3.58
C PHE A 266 -8.86 17.42 3.74
N GLU A 267 -7.85 16.60 3.50
CA GLU A 267 -7.89 15.17 3.72
C GLU A 267 -6.82 14.84 4.76
N ALA A 268 -7.22 14.25 5.88
CA ALA A 268 -6.27 13.80 6.88
C ALA A 268 -6.55 12.37 7.33
N THR A 269 -5.50 11.62 7.62
CA THR A 269 -5.56 10.25 8.12
C THR A 269 -5.18 10.26 9.59
N ILE A 270 -6.12 9.87 10.45
CA ILE A 270 -5.98 9.76 11.90
C ILE A 270 -5.72 8.29 12.24
N PHE A 271 -4.88 8.00 13.23
CA PHE A 271 -4.50 6.65 13.64
C PHE A 271 -4.40 6.54 15.17
N ASP A 272 -4.81 5.41 15.75
CA ASP A 272 -4.84 5.21 17.21
C ASP A 272 -4.04 3.98 17.69
N ALA A 273 -2.99 3.60 16.95
CA ALA A 273 -2.24 2.34 17.10
C ALA A 273 -3.01 1.08 16.66
N SER A 274 -4.36 1.08 16.70
CA SER A 274 -5.18 -0.08 16.35
C SER A 274 -5.81 0.01 14.96
N ASP A 275 -6.27 1.20 14.57
CA ASP A 275 -6.96 1.42 13.30
C ASP A 275 -6.68 2.84 12.76
N SER A 276 -7.13 3.12 11.54
CA SER A 276 -6.96 4.42 10.88
C SER A 276 -8.25 4.93 10.24
N LEU A 277 -8.45 6.24 10.28
CA LEU A 277 -9.63 6.92 9.73
C LEU A 277 -9.21 8.07 8.84
N ILE A 278 -9.78 8.16 7.63
CA ILE A 278 -9.56 9.29 6.73
C ILE A 278 -10.69 10.31 6.90
N ILE A 279 -10.38 11.47 7.45
CA ILE A 279 -11.26 12.62 7.51
C ILE A 279 -11.13 13.46 6.23
N LYS A 280 -12.26 13.84 5.64
CA LYS A 280 -12.32 14.81 4.54
C LYS A 280 -13.19 15.97 4.95
N SER A 281 -12.66 17.18 4.86
CA SER A 281 -13.38 18.41 5.20
C SER A 281 -13.14 19.47 4.14
N PHE A 282 -14.15 20.29 3.85
CA PHE A 282 -13.98 21.43 2.96
C PHE A 282 -13.24 22.55 3.69
N VAL A 283 -12.14 23.02 3.12
CA VAL A 283 -11.39 24.18 3.60
C VAL A 283 -11.98 25.43 2.96
N ASN A 284 -12.98 25.98 3.64
CA ASN A 284 -13.79 27.17 3.32
C ASN A 284 -14.78 27.03 2.16
N ALA A 285 -16.06 27.15 2.54
CA ALA A 285 -17.05 27.99 1.86
C ALA A 285 -17.00 29.40 2.49
#